data_AF-A0ABD1BYR7-F1
#
_entry.id   AF-A0ABD1BYR7-F1
#
_cell.length_a   1.000
_cell.length_b   1.000
_cell.length_c   1.000
_cell.angle_alpha   90.00
_cell.angle_beta   90.00
_cell.angle_gamma   90.00
#
_symmetry.space_group_name_H-M   'P 1'
#
loop_
_entity.id
_entity.type
_entity.pdbx_description
1 polymer ?
#
loop_
_entity_poly.entity_id
_entity_poly.type
_entity_poly.pdbx_seq_one_letter_code
_entity_poly.pdbx_strand_id
1 'polypeptide(L)'
;MDERKKVVEDVNKDRRYAIDAAVVRIMKSRKVLPHQQLVSECVEHLSRMFKPDIKKRIEDLISRDYLERDKENPNTFKYVA
;
A
#
# COMPACT_ATOMS: atom_id res chain seq x y z
N MET A 1 -8.23 -30.76 7.08
CA MET A 1 -8.88 -29.42 7.10
C MET A 1 -7.87 -28.29 6.91
N ASP A 2 -6.57 -28.58 6.84
CA ASP A 2 -5.48 -27.59 6.85
C ASP A 2 -5.08 -27.01 5.49
N GLU A 3 -5.20 -27.77 4.39
CA GLU A 3 -4.66 -27.34 3.09
C GLU A 3 -5.40 -26.13 2.50
N ARG A 4 -6.73 -26.09 2.59
CA ARG A 4 -7.52 -24.93 2.10
C ARG A 4 -7.20 -23.65 2.88
N LYS A 5 -6.96 -23.77 4.19
CA LYS A 5 -6.63 -22.62 5.05
C LYS A 5 -5.27 -22.04 4.66
N LYS A 6 -4.27 -22.91 4.46
CA LYS A 6 -2.94 -22.54 4.02
C LYS A 6 -2.95 -21.78 2.67
N VAL A 7 -3.68 -22.29 1.69
CA VAL A 7 -3.81 -21.63 0.37
C VAL A 7 -4.41 -20.22 0.49
N VAL A 8 -5.44 -20.05 1.33
CA VAL A 8 -6.06 -18.73 1.54
C VAL A 8 -5.09 -17.76 2.22
N GLU A 9 -4.29 -18.24 3.17
CA GLU A 9 -3.27 -17.43 3.84
C GLU A 9 -2.17 -17.00 2.87
N ASP A 10 -1.69 -17.90 2.01
CA ASP A 10 -0.69 -17.60 0.98
C ASP A 10 -1.21 -16.55 -0.02
N VAL A 11 -2.44 -16.71 -0.52
CA VAL A 11 -3.06 -15.72 -1.42
C VAL A 11 -3.20 -14.36 -0.76
N ASN A 12 -3.58 -14.31 0.53
CA ASN A 12 -3.68 -13.06 1.26
C ASN A 12 -2.31 -12.39 1.47
N LYS A 13 -1.26 -13.18 1.68
CA LYS A 13 0.11 -12.71 1.80
C LYS A 13 0.59 -12.09 0.48
N ASP A 14 0.35 -12.76 -0.64
CA ASP A 14 0.71 -12.26 -1.97
C ASP A 14 0.00 -10.96 -2.32
N ARG A 15 -1.30 -10.86 -1.99
CA ARG A 15 -2.07 -9.61 -2.16
C ARG A 15 -1.47 -8.46 -1.33
N ARG A 16 -1.06 -8.72 -0.09
CA ARG A 16 -0.42 -7.70 0.75
C ARG A 16 0.89 -7.22 0.13
N TYR A 17 1.73 -8.12 -0.36
CA TYR A 17 2.98 -7.74 -1.03
C TYR A 17 2.74 -6.96 -2.32
N ALA A 18 1.73 -7.35 -3.10
CA ALA A 18 1.36 -6.61 -4.31
C ALA A 18 0.92 -5.17 -4.00
N ILE A 19 0.15 -4.97 -2.92
CA ILE A 19 -0.24 -3.63 -2.48
C ILE A 19 0.99 -2.84 -2.00
N ASP A 20 1.83 -3.41 -1.15
CA ASP A 20 3.04 -2.74 -0.65
C ASP A 20 3.95 -2.31 -1.81
N ALA A 21 4.18 -3.20 -2.77
CA ALA A 21 4.98 -2.91 -3.95
C ALA A 21 4.38 -1.79 -4.81
N ALA A 22 3.05 -1.77 -4.99
CA ALA A 22 2.38 -0.71 -5.72
C ALA A 22 2.54 0.65 -5.03
N VAL A 23 2.29 0.71 -3.72
CA VAL A 23 2.44 1.94 -2.92
C VAL A 23 3.88 2.46 -2.98
N VAL A 24 4.87 1.60 -2.73
CA VAL A 24 6.29 1.97 -2.77
C VAL A 24 6.70 2.45 -4.17
N ARG A 25 6.26 1.76 -5.24
CA ARG A 25 6.59 2.17 -6.62
C ARG A 25 6.04 3.56 -6.96
N ILE A 26 4.78 3.84 -6.60
CA ILE A 26 4.16 5.14 -6.84
C ILE A 26 4.87 6.22 -6.01
N MET A 27 5.04 6.00 -4.70
CA MET A 27 5.64 6.97 -3.80
C MET A 27 7.12 7.23 -4.10
N LYS A 28 7.89 6.21 -4.50
CA LYS A 28 9.29 6.36 -4.91
C LYS A 28 9.45 7.29 -6.12
N SER A 29 8.48 7.28 -7.04
CA SER A 29 8.44 8.13 -8.23
C SER A 29 7.93 9.54 -7.90
N ARG A 30 6.81 9.65 -7.20
CA ARG A 30 6.16 10.95 -6.88
C ARG A 30 6.86 11.75 -5.79
N LYS A 31 7.58 11.07 -4.88
CA LYS A 31 8.23 11.59 -3.65
C LYS A 31 7.26 12.13 -2.61
N VAL A 32 6.24 12.87 -3.01
CA VAL A 32 5.21 13.46 -2.15
C VAL A 32 3.86 13.28 -2.83
N LEU A 33 2.86 12.78 -2.11
CA LEU A 33 1.53 12.56 -2.67
C LEU A 33 0.41 12.66 -1.62
N PRO A 34 -0.72 13.34 -1.91
CA PRO A 34 -1.91 13.31 -1.06
C PRO A 34 -2.55 11.92 -0.98
N HIS A 35 -3.19 11.61 0.15
CA HIS A 35 -3.82 10.32 0.43
C HIS A 35 -4.81 9.88 -0.66
N GLN A 36 -5.71 10.79 -1.08
CA GLN A 36 -6.70 10.46 -2.11
C GLN A 36 -6.06 10.09 -3.45
N GLN A 37 -5.01 10.80 -3.85
CA GLN A 37 -4.28 10.51 -5.09
C GLN A 37 -3.53 9.18 -4.99
N LEU A 38 -2.82 8.94 -3.88
CA LEU A 38 -2.12 7.67 -3.65
C LEU A 38 -3.08 6.47 -3.69
N VAL A 39 -4.23 6.58 -3.01
CA VAL A 39 -5.24 5.53 -3.02
C VAL A 39 -5.79 5.32 -4.43
N SER A 40 -6.11 6.40 -5.16
CA SER A 40 -6.63 6.29 -6.53
C SER A 40 -5.65 5.60 -7.47
N GLU A 41 -4.38 6.01 -7.50
CA GLU A 41 -3.35 5.39 -8.34
C GLU A 41 -3.17 3.89 -7.96
N CYS A 42 -3.16 3.56 -6.67
CA CYS A 42 -3.09 2.17 -6.22
C CYS A 42 -4.31 1.33 -6.65
N VAL A 43 -5.52 1.86 -6.55
CA VAL A 43 -6.74 1.17 -6.98
C VAL A 43 -6.72 0.94 -8.49
N GLU A 44 -6.34 1.94 -9.27
CA GLU A 44 -6.24 1.83 -10.72
C GLU A 44 -5.29 0.69 -11.12
N HIS A 45 -4.13 0.58 -10.45
CA HIS A 45 -3.15 -0.48 -10.73
C HIS A 45 -3.59 -1.88 -10.29
N LEU A 46 -4.36 -2.02 -9.21
CA LEU A 46 -4.63 -3.33 -8.57
C LEU A 46 -6.05 -3.86 -8.83
N SER A 47 -7.00 -3.00 -9.20
CA SER A 47 -8.43 -3.32 -9.32
C SER A 47 -8.73 -4.46 -10.30
N ARG A 48 -7.88 -4.67 -11.31
CA ARG A 48 -7.99 -5.79 -12.27
C ARG A 48 -7.77 -7.16 -11.65
N MET A 49 -7.06 -7.24 -10.52
CA MET A 49 -6.71 -8.51 -9.88
C MET A 49 -7.53 -8.78 -8.63
N PHE A 50 -7.78 -7.75 -7.81
CA PHE A 50 -8.53 -7.86 -6.56
C PHE A 50 -8.96 -6.48 -6.05
N LYS A 51 -9.84 -6.45 -5.03
CA LYS A 51 -10.16 -5.23 -4.29
C LYS A 51 -9.12 -5.00 -3.18
N PRO A 52 -8.23 -4.00 -3.29
CA PRO A 52 -7.13 -3.82 -2.34
C PRO A 52 -7.60 -3.06 -1.07
N ASP A 53 -7.05 -3.43 0.09
CA ASP A 53 -7.15 -2.64 1.33
C ASP A 53 -5.89 -1.79 1.51
N ILE A 54 -5.86 -0.63 0.86
CA ILE A 54 -4.65 0.21 0.76
C ILE A 54 -4.37 0.95 2.07
N LYS A 55 -5.40 1.40 2.79
CA LYS A 55 -5.25 2.23 3.99
C LYS A 55 -4.40 1.54 5.04
N LYS A 56 -4.69 0.27 5.32
CA LYS A 56 -3.93 -0.54 6.27
C LYS A 56 -2.46 -0.69 5.86
N ARG A 57 -2.19 -0.81 4.56
CA ARG A 57 -0.82 -0.96 4.05
C ARG A 57 -0.02 0.34 4.14
N ILE A 58 -0.66 1.49 3.95
CA ILE A 58 0.02 2.79 4.13
C ILE A 58 0.50 2.95 5.58
N GLU A 59 -0.36 2.65 6.57
CA GLU A 59 0.06 2.73 7.98
C GLU A 59 1.21 1.76 8.30
N ASP A 60 1.14 0.51 7.80
CA ASP A 60 2.23 -0.47 7.98
C ASP A 60 3.55 0.01 7.32
N LEU A 61 3.46 0.71 6.18
CA LEU A 61 4.64 1.28 5.51
C LEU A 61 5.19 2.52 6.21
N ILE A 62 4.35 3.27 6.93
CA ILE A 62 4.80 4.35 7.83
C ILE A 62 5.53 3.74 9.03
N SER A 63 4.97 2.72 9.67
CA SER A 63 5.61 2.03 10.81
C SER A 63 6.93 1.32 10.45
N ARG A 64 7.19 1.11 9.16
CA ARG A 64 8.43 0.52 8.63
C ARG A 64 9.38 1.55 8.00
N ASP A 65 9.13 2.84 8.23
CA ASP A 65 9.95 3.95 7.74
C ASP A 65 10.12 4.00 6.20
N TYR A 66 9.12 3.52 5.44
CA TYR A 66 9.07 3.74 3.99
C TYR A 66 8.39 5.06 3.63
N LEU A 67 7.42 5.47 4.46
CA LEU A 67 6.61 6.66 4.27
C LEU A 67 6.57 7.49 5.57
N GLU A 68 6.45 8.81 5.43
CA GLU A 68 6.19 9.72 6.55
C GLU A 68 4.96 10.58 6.23
N ARG A 69 4.18 10.95 7.24
CA ARG A 69 3.15 11.99 7.08
C ARG A 69 3.80 13.37 7.09
N ASP A 70 3.37 14.24 6.20
CA ASP A 70 3.80 15.62 6.23
C ASP A 70 3.40 16.31 7.55
N LYS A 71 4.31 17.16 8.07
CA LYS A 71 4.16 17.83 9.37
C LYS A 71 3.05 18.89 9.37
N GLU A 72 2.81 19.51 8.22
CA GLU A 72 1.82 20.58 8.05
C GLU A 72 0.48 20.00 7.59
N ASN A 73 0.51 18.93 6.78
CA ASN A 73 -0.69 18.26 6.31
C ASN A 73 -0.62 16.72 6.47
N PRO A 74 -1.25 16.15 7.51
CA PRO A 74 -1.27 14.70 7.75
C PRO A 74 -1.91 13.85 6.64
N ASN A 75 -2.61 14.47 5.69
CA ASN A 75 -3.18 13.81 4.51
C ASN A 75 -2.18 13.71 3.34
N THR A 76 -0.97 14.23 3.50
CA THR A 76 0.11 14.12 2.51
C THR A 76 1.17 13.17 3.03
N PHE A 77 1.62 12.26 2.16
CA PHE A 77 2.70 11.32 2.47
C PHE A 77 3.97 11.70 1.73
N LYS A 78 5.11 11.42 2.35
CA LYS A 78 6.46 11.57 1.78
C LYS A 78 7.13 10.20 1.73
N TYR A 79 7.87 9.93 0.66
CA TYR A 79 8.73 8.76 0.58
C TYR A 79 10.08 9.04 1.26
N VAL A 80 10.49 8.17 2.20
CA VAL A 80 11.66 8.41 3.06
C VAL A 80 12.68 7.27 3.10
N ALA A 81 12.47 6.22 2.28
CA ALA A 81 13.40 5.10 2.11
C ALA A 81 14.32 5.22 0.88
#